data_AF-A0A084GEN2-F1
#
_entry.id   AF-A0A084GEN2-F1
#
_cell.length_a   1.000
_cell.length_b   1.000
_cell.length_c   1.000
_cell.angle_alpha   90.00
_cell.angle_beta   90.00
_cell.angle_gamma   90.00
#
_symmetry.space_group_name_H-M   'P 1'
#
loop_
_entity.id
_entity.type
_entity.pdbx_description
1 polymer ?
#
loop_
_entity_poly.entity_id
_entity_poly.type
_entity_poly.pdbx_seq_one_letter_code
_entity_poly.pdbx_strand_id
1 'polypeptide(L)'
;MATIPVARPAAPAPLPNPPSTQKTIQFLHPGYQARWNRLFFLPRVDPTGPGALKGVHHETALTACQIVAGSIGNGQLCIDKRGERPVTVAQEPILTLDEYYFVLNDDVIQSPVSPDGDRCAVTNHNYALKKAHIVPKEEHEWYQKMGMQLYSFLNLEGNRIHLRADIHRCYDDRDFVIVPKRLRNPQGGGLARRTFVVHYLGQHPNAELETLYHNLPVQHICATTRETHFARFAWAILQFVKDFITVGQRRVVRRLGSDGVVRVEEVSGLELQRRYGGGGEHIASPLHPRKRAKAEMEEEEEEEDEE
;
A
#
# COMPACT_ATOMS: atom_id res chain seq x y z
N MET A 1 60.21 6.32 -13.73
CA MET A 1 59.59 7.57 -13.23
C MET A 1 58.18 7.21 -12.76
N ALA A 2 57.95 7.18 -11.45
CA ALA A 2 56.64 6.83 -10.88
C ALA A 2 55.78 8.10 -10.74
N THR A 3 54.60 8.09 -11.35
CA THR A 3 53.62 9.18 -11.29
C THR A 3 52.88 9.16 -9.96
N ILE A 4 52.97 10.25 -9.20
CA ILE A 4 52.22 10.48 -7.96
C ILE A 4 50.74 10.77 -8.33
N PRO A 5 49.75 10.08 -7.75
CA PRO A 5 48.35 10.39 -8.02
C PRO A 5 47.97 11.69 -7.31
N VAL A 6 47.52 12.67 -8.08
CA VAL A 6 46.97 13.93 -7.58
C VAL A 6 45.60 13.65 -6.95
N ALA A 7 45.52 13.79 -5.63
CA ALA A 7 44.25 13.70 -4.91
C ALA A 7 43.32 14.84 -5.35
N ARG A 8 42.12 14.47 -5.81
CA ARG A 8 41.07 15.39 -6.21
C ARG A 8 40.57 16.13 -4.96
N PRO A 9 40.49 17.48 -4.95
CA PRO A 9 40.04 18.20 -3.76
C PRO A 9 38.62 17.77 -3.41
N ALA A 10 38.39 17.52 -2.11
CA ALA A 10 37.08 17.18 -1.58
C ALA A 10 36.08 18.28 -1.93
N ALA A 11 34.88 17.88 -2.37
CA ALA A 11 33.80 18.82 -2.64
C ALA A 11 33.52 19.67 -1.38
N PRO A 12 33.33 20.99 -1.51
CA PRO A 12 32.98 21.83 -0.37
C PRO A 12 31.69 21.31 0.28
N ALA A 13 31.67 21.32 1.62
CA ALA A 13 30.48 20.96 2.39
C ALA A 13 29.28 21.78 1.90
N PRO A 14 28.07 21.18 1.80
CA PRO A 14 26.89 21.90 1.38
C PRO A 14 26.67 23.10 2.31
N LEU A 15 26.49 24.27 1.72
CA LEU A 15 26.18 25.50 2.46
C LEU A 15 24.92 25.24 3.32
N PRO A 16 24.87 25.77 4.56
CA PRO A 16 23.66 25.70 5.37
C PRO A 16 22.51 26.35 4.59
N ASN A 17 21.39 25.64 4.47
CA ASN A 17 20.22 26.13 3.77
C ASN A 17 19.79 27.49 4.35
N PRO A 18 19.40 28.47 3.52
CA PRO A 18 18.94 29.75 4.03
C PRO A 18 17.73 29.54 4.95
N PRO A 19 17.57 30.39 5.97
CA PRO A 19 16.43 30.32 6.87
C PRO A 19 15.12 30.41 6.09
N SER A 20 14.21 29.48 6.36
CA SER A 20 12.91 29.46 5.69
C SER A 20 12.08 30.72 6.02
N THR A 21 11.40 31.23 5.00
CA THR A 21 10.43 32.33 5.10
C THR A 21 9.00 31.85 5.41
N GLN A 22 8.76 30.54 5.48
CA GLN A 22 7.44 29.99 5.76
C GLN A 22 7.03 30.25 7.22
N LYS A 23 5.76 30.59 7.46
CA LYS A 23 5.23 30.84 8.81
C LYS A 23 4.97 29.56 9.62
N THR A 24 4.93 28.42 8.95
CA THR A 24 4.51 27.13 9.51
C THR A 24 5.49 26.03 9.11
N ILE A 25 5.55 24.98 9.92
CA ILE A 25 6.24 23.72 9.61
C ILE A 25 5.19 22.68 9.25
N GLN A 26 5.41 21.93 8.16
CA GLN A 26 4.53 20.85 7.74
C GLN A 26 5.03 19.51 8.29
N PHE A 27 4.10 18.73 8.84
CA PHE A 27 4.38 17.37 9.31
C PHE A 27 3.74 16.39 8.33
N LEU A 28 4.57 15.52 7.78
CA LEU A 28 4.26 14.69 6.63
C LEU A 28 4.28 13.21 7.02
N HIS A 29 3.45 12.41 6.36
CA HIS A 29 3.43 10.97 6.50
C HIS A 29 4.19 10.30 5.34
N PRO A 30 5.11 9.38 5.61
CA PRO A 30 6.03 8.82 4.62
C PRO A 30 5.34 7.90 3.60
N GLY A 31 4.17 7.34 3.93
CA GLY A 31 3.45 6.42 3.04
C GLY A 31 2.62 7.08 1.93
N TYR A 32 2.36 8.40 1.99
CA TYR A 32 1.49 9.09 1.04
C TYR A 32 2.28 9.86 -0.03
N GLN A 33 1.62 10.18 -1.15
CA GLN A 33 2.16 11.05 -2.20
C GLN A 33 2.27 12.51 -1.72
N ALA A 34 3.20 13.29 -2.28
CA ALA A 34 3.49 14.67 -1.85
C ALA A 34 2.26 15.61 -1.78
N ARG A 35 1.25 15.38 -2.64
CA ARG A 35 0.01 16.18 -2.62
C ARG A 35 -0.94 15.85 -1.45
N TRP A 36 -0.78 14.68 -0.82
CA TRP A 36 -1.67 14.16 0.23
C TRP A 36 -0.94 13.70 1.49
N ASN A 37 0.36 13.93 1.58
CA ASN A 37 1.16 13.42 2.70
C ASN A 37 1.16 14.33 3.91
N ARG A 38 0.61 15.55 3.84
CA ARG A 38 0.53 16.44 4.99
C ARG A 38 -0.49 15.92 6.02
N LEU A 39 0.00 15.58 7.20
CA LEU A 39 -0.81 15.26 8.37
C LEU A 39 -1.43 16.53 8.95
N PHE A 40 -0.58 17.51 9.27
CA PHE A 40 -0.95 18.82 9.80
C PHE A 40 0.22 19.78 9.65
N PHE A 41 0.04 21.01 10.13
CA PHE A 41 1.11 22.00 10.24
C PHE A 41 1.03 22.70 11.60
N LEU A 42 2.16 23.18 12.09
CA LEU A 42 2.24 23.99 13.30
C LEU A 42 2.93 25.32 13.00
N PRO A 43 2.48 26.44 13.60
CA PRO A 43 3.10 27.74 13.42
C PRO A 43 4.47 27.81 14.09
N ARG A 44 5.40 28.55 13.49
CA ARG A 44 6.74 28.80 14.03
C ARG A 44 6.68 29.85 15.13
N VAL A 45 6.46 29.42 16.37
CA VAL A 45 6.29 30.33 17.52
C VAL A 45 7.38 30.17 18.57
N ASP A 46 8.05 29.02 18.61
CA ASP A 46 9.05 28.70 19.63
C ASP A 46 10.41 29.31 19.25
N PRO A 47 11.02 30.14 20.12
CA PRO A 47 12.29 30.79 19.81
C PRO A 47 13.46 29.79 19.89
N THR A 48 14.36 29.83 18.91
CA THR A 48 15.64 29.08 18.99
C THR A 48 16.71 29.79 19.83
N GLY A 49 16.47 31.06 20.21
CA GLY A 49 17.37 31.91 20.99
C GLY A 49 17.05 33.40 20.83
N PRO A 50 17.79 34.30 21.49
CA PRO A 50 17.58 35.76 21.40
C PRO A 50 17.85 36.27 19.98
N GLY A 51 16.85 36.88 19.34
CA GLY A 51 16.94 37.38 17.95
C GLY A 51 16.98 36.28 16.89
N ALA A 52 16.75 35.02 17.26
CA ALA A 52 16.91 33.87 16.40
C ALA A 52 15.61 33.44 15.71
N LEU A 53 15.74 32.49 14.77
CA LEU A 53 14.63 31.89 14.03
C LEU A 53 13.60 31.29 14.99
N LYS A 54 12.33 31.39 14.61
CA LYS A 54 11.25 30.67 15.30
C LYS A 54 11.01 29.32 14.64
N GLY A 55 10.63 28.35 15.46
CA GLY A 55 10.37 26.99 15.06
C GLY A 55 9.24 26.37 15.87
N VAL A 56 9.25 25.04 15.94
CA VAL A 56 8.29 24.26 16.71
C VAL A 56 9.05 23.32 17.64
N HIS A 57 8.69 23.27 18.91
CA HIS A 57 9.31 22.36 19.86
C HIS A 57 9.13 20.89 19.45
N HIS A 58 10.23 20.14 19.43
CA HIS A 58 10.30 18.77 18.93
C HIS A 58 9.27 17.84 19.60
N GLU A 59 9.23 17.79 20.93
CA GLU A 59 8.31 16.89 21.68
C GLU A 59 6.84 17.22 21.41
N THR A 60 6.52 18.50 21.22
CA THR A 60 5.16 18.95 20.92
C THR A 60 4.72 18.43 19.56
N ALA A 61 5.58 18.60 18.56
CA ALA A 61 5.35 18.08 17.22
C ALA A 61 5.27 16.55 17.19
N LEU A 62 6.17 15.87 17.89
CA LEU A 62 6.20 14.41 17.97
C LEU A 62 4.92 13.86 18.61
N THR A 63 4.51 14.44 19.73
CA THR A 63 3.27 14.06 20.43
C THR A 63 2.06 14.26 19.53
N ALA A 64 1.97 15.40 18.84
CA ALA A 64 0.89 15.66 17.89
C ALA A 64 0.85 14.62 16.76
N CYS A 65 2.02 14.23 16.22
CA CYS A 65 2.10 13.18 15.22
C CYS A 65 1.63 11.82 15.75
N GLN A 66 2.05 11.46 16.96
CA GLN A 66 1.64 10.20 17.60
C GLN A 66 0.13 10.15 17.88
N ILE A 67 -0.47 11.28 18.26
CA ILE A 67 -1.93 11.39 18.43
C ILE A 67 -2.63 11.18 17.09
N VAL A 68 -2.22 11.91 16.05
CA VAL A 68 -2.82 11.82 14.70
C VAL A 68 -2.70 10.42 14.12
N ALA A 69 -1.57 9.74 14.34
CA ALA A 69 -1.33 8.39 13.86
C ALA A 69 -1.92 7.29 14.76
N GLY A 70 -2.50 7.62 15.91
CA GLY A 70 -2.99 6.63 16.88
C GLY A 70 -1.88 5.73 17.45
N SER A 71 -0.65 6.24 17.56
CA SER A 71 0.58 5.50 17.85
C SER A 71 1.36 6.09 19.03
N ILE A 72 0.67 6.41 20.13
CA ILE A 72 1.27 7.01 21.33
C ILE A 72 2.48 6.19 21.80
N GLY A 73 3.61 6.88 22.01
CA GLY A 73 4.87 6.25 22.44
C GLY A 73 5.63 5.49 21.35
N ASN A 74 5.19 5.56 20.09
CA ASN A 74 5.87 4.92 18.96
C ASN A 74 6.05 5.89 17.79
N GLY A 75 7.23 5.87 17.18
CA GLY A 75 7.61 6.71 16.04
C GLY A 75 8.52 7.87 16.38
N GLN A 76 9.05 8.46 15.33
CA GLN A 76 10.08 9.51 15.37
C GLN A 76 9.88 10.49 14.22
N LEU A 77 10.41 11.70 14.38
CA LEU A 77 10.47 12.69 13.31
C LEU A 77 11.77 12.53 12.54
N CYS A 78 11.70 12.60 11.21
CA CYS A 78 12.84 12.46 10.30
C CYS A 78 12.85 13.59 9.28
N ILE A 79 14.05 13.95 8.80
CA ILE A 79 14.23 14.95 7.75
C ILE A 79 14.12 14.36 6.33
N ASP A 80 13.87 13.07 6.23
CA ASP A 80 13.60 12.37 4.97
C ASP A 80 12.44 11.39 5.09
N LYS A 81 11.82 11.13 3.95
CA LYS A 81 10.69 10.22 3.78
C LYS A 81 11.02 8.77 4.16
N ARG A 82 12.29 8.36 4.11
CA ARG A 82 12.71 6.96 4.34
C ARG A 82 12.94 6.65 5.82
N GLY A 83 13.04 7.68 6.65
CA GLY A 83 13.35 7.55 8.07
C GLY A 83 14.82 7.24 8.33
N GLU A 84 15.72 7.52 7.38
CA GLU A 84 17.15 7.23 7.51
C GLU A 84 17.87 8.28 8.37
N ARG A 85 17.34 9.51 8.44
CA ARG A 85 17.90 10.63 9.21
C ARG A 85 16.88 11.13 10.24
N PRO A 86 16.82 10.51 11.42
CA PRO A 86 15.95 10.95 12.51
C PRO A 86 16.46 12.24 13.15
N VAL A 87 15.52 13.08 13.58
CA VAL A 87 15.82 14.28 14.36
C VAL A 87 16.32 13.86 15.73
N THR A 88 17.50 14.33 16.11
CA THR A 88 18.12 14.01 17.40
C THR A 88 17.87 15.15 18.38
N VAL A 89 17.10 14.86 19.45
CA VAL A 89 16.68 15.85 20.46
C VAL A 89 17.86 16.56 21.14
N ALA A 90 18.99 15.86 21.30
CA ALA A 90 20.20 16.42 21.90
C ALA A 90 20.86 17.53 21.07
N GLN A 91 20.47 17.68 19.79
CA GLN A 91 21.03 18.68 18.87
C GLN A 91 20.03 19.78 18.51
N GLU A 92 18.73 19.49 18.46
CA GLU A 92 17.69 20.45 18.07
C GLU A 92 16.38 20.26 18.86
N PRO A 93 16.19 20.95 20.01
CA PRO A 93 14.91 20.93 20.71
C PRO A 93 13.81 21.68 19.93
N ILE A 94 14.20 22.57 19.02
CA ILE A 94 13.31 23.38 18.19
C ILE A 94 13.54 23.01 16.73
N LEU A 95 12.50 22.52 16.09
CA LEU A 95 12.44 22.19 14.68
C LEU A 95 12.41 23.48 13.85
N THR A 96 13.27 23.57 12.83
CA THR A 96 13.44 24.78 12.01
C THR A 96 13.29 24.55 10.51
N LEU A 97 13.32 23.32 10.03
CA LEU A 97 13.06 23.02 8.62
C LEU A 97 11.59 23.27 8.25
N ASP A 98 11.29 23.31 6.96
CA ASP A 98 9.91 23.49 6.47
C ASP A 98 9.05 22.25 6.60
N GLU A 99 9.69 21.08 6.54
CA GLU A 99 9.00 19.81 6.44
C GLU A 99 9.72 18.76 7.28
N TYR A 100 8.95 17.97 8.01
CA TYR A 100 9.42 16.79 8.74
C TYR A 100 8.50 15.62 8.46
N TYR A 101 9.05 14.42 8.41
CA TYR A 101 8.32 13.17 8.20
C TYR A 101 8.15 12.43 9.53
N PHE A 102 6.93 12.00 9.86
CA PHE A 102 6.68 11.15 11.02
C PHE A 102 6.74 9.67 10.62
N VAL A 103 7.75 8.95 11.12
CA VAL A 103 8.02 7.56 10.77
C VAL A 103 7.83 6.69 12.01
N LEU A 104 6.97 5.67 11.95
CA LEU A 104 6.82 4.72 13.08
C LEU A 104 8.09 3.86 13.22
N ASN A 105 8.51 3.57 14.46
CA ASN A 105 9.72 2.76 14.71
C ASN A 105 9.56 1.31 14.21
N ASP A 106 8.32 0.87 14.02
CA ASP A 106 7.94 -0.43 13.50
C ASP A 106 7.69 -0.43 11.97
N ASP A 107 7.73 0.71 11.30
CA ASP A 107 7.27 0.84 9.90
C ASP A 107 8.37 0.77 8.84
N VAL A 108 9.65 0.64 9.24
CA VAL A 108 10.70 0.38 8.25
C VAL A 108 10.65 -1.09 7.85
N ILE A 109 9.65 -1.46 7.05
CA ILE A 109 9.68 -2.70 6.27
C ILE A 109 10.77 -2.49 5.22
N GLN A 110 12.00 -2.87 5.57
CA GLN A 110 13.15 -2.79 4.68
C GLN A 110 12.94 -3.76 3.52
N SER A 111 12.31 -3.27 2.47
CA SER A 111 12.22 -3.98 1.19
C SER A 111 13.49 -3.69 0.41
N PRO A 112 14.20 -4.70 -0.10
CA PRO A 112 15.30 -4.42 -1.00
C PRO A 112 14.74 -3.72 -2.24
N VAL A 113 15.40 -2.63 -2.65
CA VAL A 113 15.04 -1.89 -3.87
C VAL A 113 16.01 -2.35 -4.95
N SER A 114 15.50 -2.82 -6.07
CA SER A 114 16.37 -3.14 -7.21
C SER A 114 16.80 -1.83 -7.89
N PRO A 115 18.11 -1.61 -8.11
CA PRO A 115 18.57 -0.46 -8.89
C PRO A 115 18.13 -0.53 -10.37
N ASP A 116 17.80 -1.73 -10.88
CA ASP A 116 17.57 -1.96 -12.32
C ASP A 116 16.10 -2.16 -12.71
N GLY A 117 15.16 -2.15 -11.75
CA GLY A 117 13.70 -2.16 -12.00
C GLY A 117 13.08 -3.42 -12.64
N ASP A 118 13.87 -4.21 -13.39
CA ASP A 118 13.41 -5.27 -14.29
C ASP A 118 13.75 -6.68 -13.76
N ARG A 119 13.33 -6.97 -12.53
CA ARG A 119 13.45 -8.33 -11.95
C ARG A 119 12.17 -8.72 -11.23
N CYS A 120 11.87 -10.01 -11.24
CA CYS A 120 10.75 -10.60 -10.50
C CYS A 120 10.92 -10.32 -9.00
N ALA A 121 9.90 -9.72 -8.39
CA ALA A 121 9.85 -9.40 -6.97
C ALA A 121 10.06 -10.63 -6.09
N VAL A 122 9.51 -11.79 -6.49
CA VAL A 122 9.57 -13.02 -5.67
C VAL A 122 10.83 -13.84 -5.93
N THR A 123 11.22 -14.02 -7.20
CA THR A 123 12.27 -14.98 -7.57
C THR A 123 13.58 -14.33 -8.00
N ASN A 124 13.65 -13.00 -8.11
CA ASN A 124 14.80 -12.26 -8.64
C ASN A 124 15.20 -12.65 -10.07
N HIS A 125 14.37 -13.38 -10.83
CA HIS A 125 14.66 -13.69 -12.24
C HIS A 125 14.39 -12.46 -13.12
N ASN A 126 15.08 -12.31 -14.24
CA ASN A 126 14.92 -11.21 -15.19
C ASN A 126 14.25 -11.62 -16.52
N TYR A 127 13.88 -12.90 -16.67
CA TYR A 127 13.25 -13.44 -17.87
C TYR A 127 11.74 -13.63 -17.67
N ALA A 128 10.97 -13.48 -18.76
CA ALA A 128 9.52 -13.69 -18.80
C ALA A 128 8.75 -12.91 -17.73
N LEU A 129 9.06 -11.62 -17.59
CA LEU A 129 8.42 -10.74 -16.61
C LEU A 129 7.06 -10.21 -17.09
N LYS A 130 6.15 -10.03 -16.15
CA LYS A 130 4.83 -9.41 -16.31
C LYS A 130 4.61 -8.40 -15.18
N LYS A 131 3.88 -7.32 -15.47
CA LYS A 131 3.44 -6.33 -14.46
C LYS A 131 2.09 -6.76 -13.89
N ALA A 132 2.09 -7.31 -12.68
CA ALA A 132 0.87 -7.62 -11.95
C ALA A 132 0.34 -6.36 -11.25
N HIS A 133 -0.98 -6.17 -11.23
CA HIS A 133 -1.58 -5.20 -10.33
C HIS A 133 -1.72 -5.82 -8.94
N ILE A 134 -1.27 -5.12 -7.89
CA ILE A 134 -1.44 -5.59 -6.50
C ILE A 134 -2.92 -5.63 -6.17
N VAL A 135 -3.61 -4.49 -6.28
CA VAL A 135 -5.08 -4.45 -6.31
C VAL A 135 -5.52 -4.52 -7.77
N PRO A 136 -6.33 -5.52 -8.16
CA PRO A 136 -6.76 -5.69 -9.55
C PRO A 136 -7.43 -4.44 -10.11
N LYS A 137 -7.24 -4.18 -11.41
CA LYS A 137 -7.80 -3.00 -12.07
C LYS A 137 -9.34 -3.04 -12.13
N GLU A 138 -9.90 -4.24 -12.12
CA GLU A 138 -11.33 -4.55 -12.12
C GLU A 138 -12.01 -4.02 -10.84
N GLU A 139 -11.25 -3.88 -9.74
CA GLU A 139 -11.75 -3.42 -8.44
C GLU A 139 -11.69 -1.89 -8.31
N HIS A 140 -11.77 -1.15 -9.41
CA HIS A 140 -11.57 0.31 -9.42
C HIS A 140 -12.51 1.05 -8.46
N GLU A 141 -13.80 0.72 -8.45
CA GLU A 141 -14.78 1.35 -7.57
C GLU A 141 -14.47 1.07 -6.08
N TRP A 142 -14.14 -0.18 -5.76
CA TRP A 142 -13.73 -0.56 -4.41
C TRP A 142 -12.45 0.16 -4.00
N TYR A 143 -11.46 0.23 -4.90
CA TYR A 143 -10.21 0.96 -4.70
C TYR A 143 -10.44 2.44 -4.38
N GLN A 144 -11.32 3.11 -5.12
CA GLN A 144 -11.70 4.50 -4.86
C GLN A 144 -12.43 4.66 -3.53
N LYS A 145 -13.43 3.82 -3.28
CA LYS A 145 -14.25 3.87 -2.05
C LYS A 145 -13.41 3.65 -0.79
N MET A 146 -12.40 2.80 -0.86
CA MET A 146 -11.46 2.55 0.24
C MET A 146 -10.36 3.63 0.34
N GLY A 147 -10.43 4.71 -0.43
CA GLY A 147 -9.47 5.80 -0.38
C GLY A 147 -8.06 5.42 -0.85
N MET A 148 -7.92 4.33 -1.61
CA MET A 148 -6.60 3.79 -1.95
C MET A 148 -5.77 4.74 -2.82
N GLN A 149 -6.43 5.69 -3.49
CA GLN A 149 -5.80 6.78 -4.26
C GLN A 149 -4.86 7.67 -3.44
N LEU A 150 -5.00 7.67 -2.10
CA LEU A 150 -4.08 8.37 -1.21
C LEU A 150 -2.69 7.70 -1.20
N TYR A 151 -2.66 6.36 -1.22
CA TYR A 151 -1.44 5.56 -1.14
C TYR A 151 -0.79 5.34 -2.52
N SER A 152 -1.59 4.94 -3.52
CA SER A 152 -1.15 4.85 -4.90
C SER A 152 -2.32 5.14 -5.84
N PHE A 153 -2.04 5.58 -7.05
CA PHE A 153 -3.05 5.50 -8.11
C PHE A 153 -3.08 4.07 -8.66
N LEU A 154 -4.26 3.62 -9.10
CA LEU A 154 -4.50 2.24 -9.54
C LEU A 154 -3.58 1.80 -10.71
N ASN A 155 -3.28 2.71 -11.64
CA ASN A 155 -2.49 2.44 -12.84
C ASN A 155 -1.02 2.88 -12.76
N LEU A 156 -0.58 3.43 -11.63
CA LEU A 156 0.81 3.84 -11.44
C LEU A 156 1.64 2.72 -10.82
N GLU A 157 2.96 2.88 -10.88
CA GLU A 157 3.95 1.90 -10.39
C GLU A 157 3.73 1.50 -8.91
N GLY A 158 3.11 2.35 -8.07
CA GLY A 158 2.82 2.00 -6.66
C GLY A 158 1.74 0.94 -6.44
N ASN A 159 0.99 0.55 -7.47
CA ASN A 159 0.05 -0.57 -7.46
C ASN A 159 0.48 -1.70 -8.41
N ARG A 160 1.74 -1.70 -8.87
CA ARG A 160 2.25 -2.72 -9.78
C ARG A 160 3.52 -3.36 -9.26
N ILE A 161 3.68 -4.65 -9.54
CA ILE A 161 4.90 -5.40 -9.23
C ILE A 161 5.30 -6.26 -10.42
N HIS A 162 6.61 -6.40 -10.65
CA HIS A 162 7.15 -7.31 -11.65
C HIS A 162 7.17 -8.73 -11.10
N LEU A 163 6.54 -9.66 -11.80
CA LEU A 163 6.54 -11.09 -11.47
C LEU A 163 6.91 -11.91 -12.71
N ARG A 164 7.57 -13.05 -12.51
CA ARG A 164 7.74 -14.07 -13.56
C ARG A 164 6.35 -14.58 -13.99
N ALA A 165 6.15 -14.90 -15.26
CA ALA A 165 4.82 -15.16 -15.83
C ALA A 165 4.01 -16.26 -15.12
N ASP A 166 4.67 -17.32 -14.65
CA ASP A 166 4.08 -18.39 -13.82
C ASP A 166 3.65 -17.86 -12.45
N ILE A 167 4.52 -17.11 -11.78
CA ILE A 167 4.24 -16.49 -10.47
C ILE A 167 3.15 -15.42 -10.57
N HIS A 168 3.11 -14.68 -11.66
CA HIS A 168 2.06 -13.71 -11.97
C HIS A 168 0.69 -14.39 -12.03
N ARG A 169 0.59 -15.55 -12.70
CA ARG A 169 -0.65 -16.31 -12.78
C ARG A 169 -1.12 -16.74 -11.38
N CYS A 170 -0.23 -17.39 -10.61
CA CYS A 170 -0.54 -17.80 -9.24
C CYS A 170 -0.93 -16.62 -8.33
N TYR A 171 -0.32 -15.45 -8.54
CA TYR A 171 -0.69 -14.26 -7.80
C TYR A 171 -2.12 -13.82 -8.12
N ASP A 172 -2.47 -13.69 -9.41
CA ASP A 172 -3.80 -13.28 -9.87
C ASP A 172 -4.90 -14.29 -9.49
N ASP A 173 -4.59 -15.59 -9.52
CA ASP A 173 -5.49 -16.67 -9.13
C ASP A 173 -5.69 -16.78 -7.60
N ARG A 174 -5.01 -15.92 -6.83
CA ARG A 174 -5.04 -15.84 -5.36
C ARG A 174 -4.40 -17.05 -4.65
N ASP A 175 -3.51 -17.77 -5.32
CA ASP A 175 -2.77 -18.88 -4.68
C ASP A 175 -1.90 -18.39 -3.53
N PHE A 176 -1.40 -17.16 -3.62
CA PHE A 176 -0.63 -16.53 -2.57
C PHE A 176 -0.83 -15.01 -2.54
N VAL A 177 -0.41 -14.42 -1.42
CA VAL A 177 -0.34 -12.97 -1.21
C VAL A 177 1.04 -12.57 -0.72
N ILE A 178 1.37 -11.29 -0.82
CA ILE A 178 2.58 -10.71 -0.22
C ILE A 178 2.16 -9.93 1.01
N VAL A 179 2.64 -10.33 2.19
CA VAL A 179 2.22 -9.77 3.49
C VAL A 179 3.41 -9.46 4.39
N PRO A 180 3.30 -8.43 5.26
CA PRO A 180 4.35 -8.13 6.21
C PRO A 180 4.37 -9.20 7.31
N LYS A 181 5.53 -9.83 7.55
CA LYS A 181 5.78 -10.71 8.69
C LYS A 181 7.03 -10.27 9.45
N ARG A 182 7.09 -10.62 10.73
CA ARG A 182 8.30 -10.52 11.55
C ARG A 182 9.10 -11.80 11.37
N LEU A 183 10.26 -11.70 10.71
CA LEU A 183 11.18 -12.83 10.61
C LEU A 183 11.99 -12.94 11.89
N ARG A 184 12.02 -14.15 12.46
CA ARG A 184 12.85 -14.46 13.62
C ARG A 184 14.32 -14.37 13.18
N ASN A 185 15.15 -13.69 13.96
CA ASN A 185 16.59 -13.65 13.70
C ASN A 185 17.13 -15.10 13.81
N PRO A 186 17.74 -15.66 12.74
CA PRO A 186 18.28 -17.02 12.75
C PRO A 186 19.31 -17.24 13.87
N GLN A 187 19.99 -16.18 14.29
CA GLN A 187 21.05 -16.25 15.31
C GLN A 187 20.54 -16.07 16.75
N GLY A 188 19.23 -15.93 16.97
CA GLY A 188 18.63 -15.88 18.31
C GLY A 188 19.18 -14.76 19.19
N GLY A 189 18.59 -13.56 19.13
CA GLY A 189 18.98 -12.46 20.03
C GLY A 189 18.78 -11.05 19.49
N GLY A 190 18.43 -10.88 18.21
CA GLY A 190 18.11 -9.58 17.62
C GLY A 190 16.60 -9.32 17.50
N LEU A 191 16.23 -8.03 17.40
CA LEU A 191 14.88 -7.60 17.11
C LEU A 191 14.40 -8.23 15.79
N ALA A 192 13.22 -8.84 15.79
CA ALA A 192 12.66 -9.49 14.60
C ALA A 192 12.48 -8.47 13.47
N ARG A 193 13.17 -8.66 12.34
CA ARG A 193 13.06 -7.74 11.19
C ARG A 193 11.69 -7.94 10.54
N ARG A 194 10.94 -6.84 10.37
CA ARG A 194 9.73 -6.84 9.54
C ARG A 194 10.16 -6.84 8.07
N THR A 195 9.65 -7.80 7.32
CA THR A 195 9.82 -7.86 5.86
C THR A 195 8.53 -8.32 5.21
N PHE A 196 8.39 -8.06 3.91
CA PHE A 196 7.36 -8.72 3.12
C PHE A 196 7.80 -10.13 2.76
N VAL A 197 6.86 -11.06 2.89
CA VAL A 197 7.05 -12.44 2.46
C VAL A 197 5.86 -12.87 1.61
N VAL A 198 6.08 -13.88 0.78
CA VAL A 198 4.99 -14.62 0.16
C VAL A 198 4.29 -15.50 1.22
N HIS A 199 2.97 -15.45 1.25
CA HIS A 199 2.11 -16.31 2.07
C HIS A 199 1.16 -17.05 1.14
N TYR A 200 1.40 -18.35 1.00
CA TYR A 200 0.52 -19.27 0.28
C TYR A 200 -0.84 -19.41 1.00
N LEU A 201 -1.93 -19.28 0.25
CA LEU A 201 -3.31 -19.26 0.77
C LEU A 201 -4.03 -20.59 0.63
N GLY A 202 -3.54 -21.52 -0.18
CA GLY A 202 -4.16 -22.84 -0.32
C GLY A 202 -5.47 -22.88 -1.10
N GLN A 203 -5.81 -21.84 -1.86
CA GLN A 203 -7.05 -21.82 -2.66
C GLN A 203 -7.04 -22.93 -3.72
N HIS A 204 -5.91 -23.09 -4.42
CA HIS A 204 -5.65 -24.22 -5.30
C HIS A 204 -4.48 -25.02 -4.71
N PRO A 205 -4.73 -26.21 -4.11
CA PRO A 205 -3.71 -27.02 -3.48
C PRO A 205 -2.53 -27.34 -4.41
N ASN A 206 -1.34 -26.84 -4.07
CA ASN A 206 -0.09 -27.11 -4.79
C ASN A 206 1.09 -27.17 -3.80
N ALA A 207 1.62 -28.37 -3.60
CA ALA A 207 2.72 -28.63 -2.66
C ALA A 207 4.03 -27.93 -3.05
N GLU A 208 4.27 -27.71 -4.35
CA GLU A 208 5.45 -26.98 -4.80
C GLU A 208 5.35 -25.50 -4.45
N LEU A 209 4.17 -24.88 -4.65
CA LEU A 209 3.97 -23.47 -4.27
C LEU A 209 4.12 -23.27 -2.76
N GLU A 210 3.55 -24.17 -1.97
CA GLU A 210 3.71 -24.17 -0.52
C GLU A 210 5.18 -24.27 -0.13
N THR A 211 5.89 -25.28 -0.64
CA THR A 211 7.27 -25.56 -0.24
C THR A 211 8.27 -24.50 -0.73
N LEU A 212 8.12 -24.03 -1.97
CA LEU A 212 9.09 -23.12 -2.59
C LEU A 212 8.86 -21.66 -2.20
N TYR A 213 7.60 -21.25 -2.01
CA TYR A 213 7.27 -19.83 -1.88
C TYR A 213 6.68 -19.44 -0.52
N HIS A 214 6.14 -20.35 0.29
CA HIS A 214 5.61 -19.93 1.60
C HIS A 214 6.72 -19.39 2.51
N ASN A 215 6.48 -18.22 3.11
CA ASN A 215 7.45 -17.44 3.89
C ASN A 215 8.70 -17.00 3.13
N LEU A 216 8.76 -17.13 1.81
CA LEU A 216 9.88 -16.65 1.02
C LEU A 216 9.94 -15.12 1.11
N PRO A 217 11.05 -14.53 1.59
CA PRO A 217 11.22 -13.08 1.61
C PRO A 217 11.19 -12.54 0.19
N VAL A 218 10.39 -11.50 -0.04
CA VAL A 218 10.35 -10.84 -1.33
C VAL A 218 11.70 -10.18 -1.59
N GLN A 219 12.23 -10.40 -2.79
CA GLN A 219 13.55 -9.98 -3.21
C GLN A 219 13.57 -8.50 -3.53
N HIS A 220 12.54 -7.99 -4.21
CA HIS A 220 12.43 -6.56 -4.53
C HIS A 220 10.97 -6.10 -4.49
N ILE A 221 10.71 -4.97 -3.84
CA ILE A 221 9.40 -4.32 -3.87
C ILE A 221 9.61 -2.86 -4.24
N CYS A 222 9.37 -2.51 -5.50
CA CYS A 222 9.60 -1.16 -6.02
C CYS A 222 8.37 -0.28 -5.85
N ALA A 223 8.50 0.84 -5.13
CA ALA A 223 7.54 1.95 -5.08
C ALA A 223 6.10 1.64 -4.60
N THR A 224 5.82 0.43 -4.12
CA THR A 224 4.50 0.06 -3.57
C THR A 224 4.38 0.43 -2.10
N THR A 225 3.15 0.49 -1.56
CA THR A 225 2.92 0.74 -0.14
C THR A 225 2.46 -0.51 0.61
N ARG A 226 2.51 -0.47 1.94
CA ARG A 226 1.97 -1.54 2.79
C ARG A 226 0.46 -1.69 2.61
N GLU A 227 -0.22 -0.57 2.38
CA GLU A 227 -1.66 -0.50 2.29
C GLU A 227 -2.17 -1.15 1.00
N THR A 228 -1.46 -1.05 -0.12
CA THR A 228 -1.84 -1.79 -1.34
C THR A 228 -1.73 -3.30 -1.14
N HIS A 229 -0.68 -3.76 -0.46
CA HIS A 229 -0.51 -5.16 -0.08
C HIS A 229 -1.59 -5.65 0.89
N PHE A 230 -1.95 -4.82 1.87
CA PHE A 230 -3.04 -5.11 2.78
C PHE A 230 -4.39 -5.21 2.05
N ALA A 231 -4.65 -4.28 1.12
CA ALA A 231 -5.85 -4.30 0.28
C ALA A 231 -5.91 -5.57 -0.58
N ARG A 232 -4.78 -5.99 -1.18
CA ARG A 232 -4.68 -7.29 -1.88
C ARG A 232 -4.97 -8.46 -0.96
N PHE A 233 -4.40 -8.47 0.25
CA PHE A 233 -4.65 -9.54 1.21
C PHE A 233 -6.13 -9.62 1.60
N ALA A 234 -6.77 -8.49 1.88
CA ALA A 234 -8.20 -8.43 2.15
C ALA A 234 -9.02 -8.94 0.96
N TRP A 235 -8.70 -8.48 -0.26
CA TRP A 235 -9.38 -8.92 -1.49
C TRP A 235 -9.27 -10.43 -1.72
N ALA A 236 -8.12 -11.04 -1.41
CA ALA A 236 -7.93 -12.48 -1.53
C ALA A 236 -8.68 -13.26 -0.43
N ILE A 237 -8.56 -12.85 0.84
CA ILE A 237 -9.17 -13.58 1.97
C ILE A 237 -10.70 -13.55 1.95
N LEU A 238 -11.30 -12.45 1.47
CA LEU A 238 -12.75 -12.33 1.41
C LEU A 238 -13.40 -13.42 0.53
N GLN A 239 -12.66 -14.04 -0.38
CA GLN A 239 -13.17 -15.19 -1.15
C GLN A 239 -13.39 -16.44 -0.30
N PHE A 240 -12.55 -16.69 0.72
CA PHE A 240 -12.75 -17.82 1.64
C PHE A 240 -13.99 -17.65 2.52
N VAL A 241 -14.49 -16.43 2.67
CA VAL A 241 -15.70 -16.15 3.46
C VAL A 241 -16.97 -16.47 2.65
N LYS A 242 -16.86 -16.66 1.33
CA LYS A 242 -18.01 -16.94 0.46
C LYS A 242 -18.76 -18.18 0.92
N ASP A 243 -18.06 -19.31 1.13
CA ASP A 243 -18.68 -20.56 1.58
C ASP A 243 -19.32 -20.41 2.95
N PHE A 244 -18.68 -19.65 3.86
CA PHE A 244 -19.31 -19.33 5.13
C PHE A 244 -20.67 -18.67 4.90
N ILE A 245 -20.74 -17.64 4.05
CA ILE A 245 -21.98 -16.87 3.83
C ILE A 245 -23.03 -17.67 3.05
N THR A 246 -22.64 -18.50 2.09
CA THR A 246 -23.58 -19.10 1.12
C THR A 246 -23.94 -20.56 1.38
N VAL A 247 -23.25 -21.28 2.25
CA VAL A 247 -23.64 -22.65 2.62
C VAL A 247 -24.91 -22.62 3.48
N GLY A 248 -25.82 -23.58 3.25
CA GLY A 248 -27.27 -23.62 3.56
C GLY A 248 -27.78 -23.24 4.95
N GLN A 249 -26.94 -22.78 5.88
CA GLN A 249 -27.36 -22.18 7.14
C GLN A 249 -28.00 -20.80 6.93
N ARG A 250 -28.98 -20.46 7.76
CA ARG A 250 -29.55 -19.10 7.82
C ARG A 250 -28.61 -18.15 8.56
N ARG A 251 -28.49 -16.92 8.08
CA ARG A 251 -27.60 -15.90 8.65
C ARG A 251 -28.27 -14.55 8.71
N VAL A 252 -28.03 -13.84 9.81
CA VAL A 252 -28.33 -12.41 9.90
C VAL A 252 -27.26 -11.66 9.13
N VAL A 253 -27.65 -10.98 8.05
CA VAL A 253 -26.77 -10.19 7.19
C VAL A 253 -27.16 -8.72 7.23
N ARG A 254 -26.14 -7.85 7.16
CA ARG A 254 -26.31 -6.41 6.92
C ARG A 254 -26.04 -6.12 5.46
N ARG A 255 -27.03 -5.62 4.74
CA ARG A 255 -26.93 -5.30 3.32
C ARG A 255 -27.04 -3.80 3.11
N LEU A 256 -26.10 -3.22 2.37
CA LEU A 256 -26.24 -1.87 1.86
C LEU A 256 -27.02 -1.93 0.54
N GLY A 257 -28.22 -1.35 0.51
CA GLY A 257 -28.99 -1.21 -0.71
C GLY A 257 -28.37 -0.18 -1.66
N SER A 258 -28.80 -0.21 -2.93
CA SER A 258 -28.42 0.81 -3.93
C SER A 258 -28.89 2.22 -3.55
N ASP A 259 -29.90 2.31 -2.69
CA ASP A 259 -30.41 3.52 -2.06
C ASP A 259 -29.55 4.03 -0.89
N GLY A 260 -28.44 3.35 -0.57
CA GLY A 260 -27.58 3.68 0.57
C GLY A 260 -28.15 3.26 1.92
N VAL A 261 -29.32 2.62 1.96
CA VAL A 261 -29.97 2.20 3.20
C VAL A 261 -29.44 0.83 3.62
N VAL A 262 -28.96 0.75 4.86
CA VAL A 262 -28.51 -0.52 5.46
C VAL A 262 -29.71 -1.27 6.01
N ARG A 263 -29.94 -2.49 5.51
CA ARG A 263 -30.99 -3.40 5.95
C ARG A 263 -30.38 -4.57 6.71
N VAL A 264 -31.02 -4.97 7.81
CA VAL A 264 -30.69 -6.17 8.57
C VAL A 264 -31.75 -7.22 8.24
N GLU A 265 -31.34 -8.38 7.77
CA GLU A 265 -32.27 -9.45 7.39
C GLU A 265 -31.66 -10.82 7.69
N GLU A 266 -32.52 -11.80 7.94
CA GLU A 266 -32.12 -13.20 8.11
C GLU A 266 -32.36 -13.97 6.80
N VAL A 267 -31.29 -14.43 6.18
CA VAL A 267 -31.30 -14.98 4.81
C VAL A 267 -30.68 -16.37 4.81
N SER A 268 -31.23 -17.29 4.01
CA SER A 268 -30.65 -18.63 3.85
C SER A 268 -29.39 -18.60 2.99
N GLY A 269 -28.48 -19.54 3.23
CA GLY A 269 -27.31 -19.74 2.38
C GLY A 269 -27.65 -19.89 0.89
N LEU A 270 -28.69 -20.67 0.56
CA LEU A 270 -29.14 -20.83 -0.84
C LEU A 270 -29.54 -19.50 -1.49
N GLU A 271 -30.23 -18.63 -0.75
CA GLU A 271 -30.59 -17.31 -1.24
C GLU A 271 -29.36 -16.41 -1.39
N LEU A 272 -28.41 -16.50 -0.46
CA LEU A 272 -27.12 -15.81 -0.57
C LEU A 272 -26.28 -16.34 -1.74
N GLN A 273 -26.30 -17.64 -2.02
CA GLN A 273 -25.67 -18.27 -3.19
C GLN A 273 -26.33 -17.80 -4.48
N ARG A 274 -27.66 -17.65 -4.54
CA ARG A 274 -28.33 -17.08 -5.72
C ARG A 274 -27.94 -15.62 -5.95
N ARG A 275 -27.79 -14.84 -4.87
CA ARG A 275 -27.44 -13.42 -4.95
C ARG A 275 -25.93 -13.17 -5.20
N TYR A 276 -25.04 -14.02 -4.68
CA TYR A 276 -23.59 -13.77 -4.59
C TYR A 276 -22.72 -14.97 -5.02
N GLY A 277 -23.32 -16.11 -5.33
CA GLY A 277 -22.61 -17.36 -5.66
C GLY A 277 -21.94 -17.37 -7.03
N GLY A 278 -22.30 -16.45 -7.93
CA GLY A 278 -21.80 -16.40 -9.31
C GLY A 278 -20.34 -15.96 -9.48
N GLY A 279 -19.63 -15.56 -8.42
CA GLY A 279 -18.22 -15.18 -8.50
C GLY A 279 -17.30 -16.39 -8.52
N GLY A 280 -17.10 -17.01 -9.68
CA GLY A 280 -16.05 -18.00 -9.95
C GLY A 280 -15.12 -17.48 -11.04
N GLU A 281 -13.82 -17.47 -10.73
CA GLU A 281 -12.64 -17.17 -11.58
C GLU A 281 -12.51 -15.80 -12.27
N HIS A 282 -13.57 -15.03 -12.48
CA HIS A 282 -13.44 -13.62 -12.90
C HIS A 282 -14.59 -12.79 -12.32
N ILE A 283 -14.25 -11.62 -11.78
CA ILE A 283 -15.15 -10.48 -11.52
C ILE A 283 -15.95 -10.53 -10.20
N ALA A 284 -15.57 -9.66 -9.26
CA ALA A 284 -16.53 -9.04 -8.35
C ALA A 284 -16.99 -7.72 -9.01
N SER A 285 -18.06 -7.81 -9.79
CA SER A 285 -18.87 -6.65 -10.13
C SER A 285 -20.32 -7.09 -9.97
N PRO A 286 -21.14 -6.35 -9.21
CA PRO A 286 -22.57 -6.59 -9.18
C PRO A 286 -23.10 -6.51 -10.61
N LEU A 287 -23.93 -7.48 -11.00
CA LEU A 287 -24.67 -7.43 -12.25
C LEU A 287 -25.52 -6.15 -12.26
N HIS A 288 -25.02 -5.10 -12.90
CA HIS A 288 -25.90 -4.08 -13.46
C HIS A 288 -26.64 -4.75 -14.62
N PRO A 289 -27.98 -4.68 -14.69
CA PRO A 289 -28.72 -5.23 -15.83
C PRO A 289 -28.31 -4.46 -17.08
N ARG A 290 -27.46 -5.07 -17.91
CA ARG A 290 -27.11 -4.50 -19.21
C ARG A 290 -28.35 -4.66 -20.10
N LYS A 291 -28.80 -3.51 -20.60
CA LYS A 291 -29.85 -3.30 -21.62
C LYS A 291 -29.83 -4.41 -22.67
N ARG A 292 -30.77 -5.36 -22.57
CA ARG A 292 -31.14 -6.24 -23.68
C ARG A 292 -32.23 -5.63 -24.57
N ALA A 293 -32.83 -4.52 -24.16
CA ALA A 293 -33.90 -3.82 -24.85
C ALA A 293 -33.45 -2.86 -25.98
N LYS A 294 -32.23 -2.97 -26.50
CA LYS A 294 -31.77 -2.13 -27.64
C LYS A 294 -31.39 -2.94 -28.88
N ALA A 295 -31.42 -4.27 -28.82
CA ALA A 295 -31.20 -5.12 -30.00
C ALA A 295 -32.53 -5.46 -30.67
N GLU A 296 -33.60 -5.67 -29.88
CA GLU A 296 -34.94 -6.00 -30.43
C GLU A 296 -35.62 -4.82 -31.13
N MET A 297 -35.16 -3.57 -30.93
CA MET A 297 -35.71 -2.40 -31.62
C MET A 297 -34.95 -2.01 -32.89
N GLU A 298 -33.74 -2.56 -33.10
CA GLU A 298 -32.94 -2.33 -34.31
C GLU A 298 -33.23 -3.41 -35.38
N GLU A 299 -33.75 -4.59 -35.01
CA GLU A 299 -34.22 -5.61 -35.98
C GLU A 299 -35.64 -5.32 -36.52
N GLU A 300 -36.52 -4.65 -35.77
CA GLU A 300 -37.86 -4.27 -36.28
C GLU A 300 -37.81 -3.07 -37.25
N GLU A 301 -36.82 -2.18 -37.16
CA GLU A 301 -36.65 -1.05 -38.10
C GLU A 301 -36.02 -1.48 -39.44
N GLU A 302 -35.30 -2.61 -39.51
CA GLU A 302 -34.73 -3.12 -40.78
C GLU A 302 -35.74 -3.97 -41.59
N GLU A 303 -36.77 -4.55 -40.96
CA GLU A 303 -37.80 -5.33 -41.68
C GLU A 303 -38.95 -4.46 -42.26
N GLU A 304 -39.19 -3.24 -41.77
CA GLU A 304 -40.21 -2.33 -42.35
C GLU A 304 -39.72 -1.55 -43.58
N ASP A 305 -38.41 -1.51 -43.86
CA ASP A 305 -37.82 -0.81 -45.02
C ASP A 305 -37.64 -1.70 -46.26
N GLU A 306 -38.05 -2.98 -46.21
CA GLU A 306 -37.96 -3.95 -47.33
C GLU A 306 -39.30 -4.41 -47.95
N GLU A 307 -40.45 -3.78 -47.62
CA GLU A 307 -41.73 -3.99 -48.35
C GLU A 307 -42.16 -2.84 -49.29
#